data_AF-A0A7X6Z4D2-F1
#
_entry.id   AF-A0A7X6Z4D2-F1
#
_cell.length_a   1.000
_cell.length_b   1.000
_cell.length_c   1.000
_cell.angle_alpha   90.00
_cell.angle_beta   90.00
_cell.angle_gamma   90.00
#
_symmetry.space_group_name_H-M   'P 1'
#
loop_
_entity.id
_entity.type
_entity.pdbx_description
1 polymer ?
#
loop_
_entity_poly.entity_id
_entity_poly.type
_entity_poly.pdbx_seq_one_letter_code
_entity_poly.pdbx_strand_id
1 'polypeptide(L)'
;MFRFTKSPQVSSADQAVIWTARQTGPHYLSLDMRGHDTDSLELVADGTSVKVDGKKKGIIELGSLIEGSEIRLTVQFADTAPESGSFEARVSSLDLNVLQALSLEAKSRGIEDMTMKEDHFFGEITAEEESLLLVTVPYDPGWKAYVDGEPVAIQTVDRALMAIPLDAGRHHVFFAFLPVGFHEGLLVSLTALFVLLLIGGVKLAVRAYQKAGAGRTDGKTIEEGEDTEIVTLNTPGPDPA
;
A
#
# COMPACT_ATOMS: atom_id res chain seq x y z
N MET A 1 35.37 5.79 10.39
CA MET A 1 35.72 4.41 10.02
C MET A 1 36.77 3.91 10.99
N PHE A 2 36.53 2.75 11.60
CA PHE A 2 37.44 2.09 12.56
C PHE A 2 38.01 0.83 11.92
N ARG A 3 39.25 0.50 12.28
CA ARG A 3 39.94 -0.73 11.81
C ARG A 3 40.21 -1.62 13.00
N PHE A 4 40.02 -2.92 12.82
CA PHE A 4 40.30 -3.92 13.86
C PHE A 4 41.27 -4.98 13.35
N THR A 5 42.02 -5.54 14.29
CA THR A 5 42.85 -6.73 14.10
C THR A 5 42.66 -7.62 15.32
N LYS A 6 42.30 -8.90 15.11
CA LYS A 6 42.16 -9.91 16.17
C LYS A 6 43.54 -10.38 16.60
N SER A 7 43.79 -10.44 17.90
CA SER A 7 45.02 -11.02 18.44
C SER A 7 44.91 -12.54 18.46
N PRO A 8 45.92 -13.31 18.02
CA PRO A 8 45.89 -14.78 18.01
C PRO A 8 45.70 -15.42 19.40
N GLN A 9 45.89 -14.66 20.48
CA GLN A 9 45.86 -15.14 21.87
C GLN A 9 44.65 -14.66 22.67
N VAL A 10 43.78 -13.82 22.10
CA VAL A 10 42.60 -13.28 22.79
C VAL A 10 41.40 -13.44 21.85
N SER A 11 40.47 -14.32 22.21
CA SER A 11 39.21 -14.53 21.47
C SER A 11 38.30 -13.30 21.50
N SER A 12 38.57 -12.32 22.37
CA SER A 12 37.94 -11.00 22.38
C SER A 12 38.93 -9.94 21.90
N ALA A 13 38.81 -9.51 20.65
CA ALA A 13 39.37 -8.24 20.25
C ALA A 13 38.39 -7.15 20.72
N ASP A 14 38.39 -6.87 22.02
CA ASP A 14 37.54 -5.84 22.62
C ASP A 14 37.97 -4.47 22.08
N GLN A 15 37.39 -4.08 20.95
CA GLN A 15 37.63 -2.74 20.42
C GLN A 15 36.63 -1.80 21.08
N ALA A 16 37.14 -1.00 22.00
CA ALA A 16 36.39 0.10 22.59
C ALA A 16 36.55 1.36 21.74
N VAL A 17 35.42 1.93 21.34
CA VAL A 17 35.35 3.24 20.71
C VAL A 17 34.62 4.17 21.65
N ILE A 18 35.24 5.32 21.94
CA ILE A 18 34.75 6.28 22.92
C ILE A 18 34.45 7.60 22.22
N TRP A 19 33.28 8.15 22.49
CA TRP A 19 32.87 9.50 22.12
C TRP A 19 32.46 10.28 23.36
N THR A 20 32.44 11.60 23.21
CA THR A 20 31.90 12.54 24.20
C THR A 20 30.73 13.28 23.56
N ALA A 21 29.58 13.31 24.24
CA ALA A 21 28.43 14.08 23.82
C ALA A 21 28.80 15.57 23.72
N ARG A 22 28.60 16.17 22.54
CA ARG A 22 29.00 17.57 22.27
C ARG A 22 27.93 18.59 22.61
N GLN A 23 26.70 18.14 22.84
CA GLN A 23 25.56 18.98 23.20
C GLN A 23 24.62 18.17 24.09
N THR A 24 23.76 18.85 24.83
CA THR A 24 22.70 18.17 25.59
C THR A 24 21.53 17.87 24.67
N GLY A 25 20.99 16.65 24.70
CA GLY A 25 19.82 16.25 23.91
C GLY A 25 19.87 14.81 23.38
N PRO A 26 18.94 14.45 22.47
CA PRO A 26 18.87 13.11 21.88
C PRO A 26 20.13 12.77 21.08
N HIS A 27 20.68 11.58 21.33
CA HIS A 27 21.81 11.03 20.59
C HIS A 27 21.47 9.68 19.98
N TYR A 28 22.15 9.39 18.88
CA TYR A 28 21.94 8.20 18.07
C TYR A 28 23.28 7.62 17.62
N LEU A 29 23.40 6.30 17.64
CA LEU A 29 24.51 5.57 17.06
C LEU A 29 24.08 4.94 15.73
N SER A 30 24.73 5.31 14.64
CA SER A 30 24.71 4.55 13.40
C SER A 30 25.88 3.58 13.39
N LEU A 31 25.59 2.30 13.12
CA LEU A 31 26.58 1.23 13.09
C LEU A 31 26.44 0.41 11.80
N ASP A 32 27.55 0.24 11.10
CA ASP A 32 27.71 -0.66 9.97
C ASP A 32 28.92 -1.57 10.21
N MET A 33 28.64 -2.81 10.58
CA MET A 33 29.65 -3.86 10.77
C MET A 33 30.24 -4.39 9.46
N ARG A 34 29.79 -3.90 8.29
CA ARG A 34 30.27 -4.29 6.95
C ARG A 34 30.22 -5.80 6.69
N GLY A 35 29.26 -6.48 7.33
CA GLY A 35 29.07 -7.92 7.21
C GLY A 35 30.00 -8.76 8.09
N HIS A 36 30.75 -8.16 9.01
CA HIS A 36 31.54 -8.91 9.99
C HIS A 36 30.65 -9.50 11.11
N ASP A 37 30.88 -10.77 11.44
CA ASP A 37 30.18 -11.46 12.54
C ASP A 37 30.65 -10.96 13.92
N THR A 38 29.73 -10.84 14.86
CA THR A 38 29.97 -10.37 16.23
C THR A 38 29.37 -11.31 17.26
N ASP A 39 30.09 -11.61 18.34
CA ASP A 39 29.59 -12.36 19.49
C ASP A 39 28.77 -11.48 20.42
N SER A 40 29.25 -10.26 20.67
CA SER A 40 28.57 -9.28 21.48
C SER A 40 28.83 -7.85 21.01
N LEU A 41 27.84 -6.99 21.20
CA LEU A 41 27.95 -5.56 20.96
C LEU A 41 27.31 -4.84 22.13
N GLU A 42 28.13 -4.19 22.93
CA GLU A 42 27.71 -3.50 24.15
C GLU A 42 27.92 -2.01 23.99
N LEU A 43 26.88 -1.25 24.35
CA LEU A 43 26.88 0.19 24.25
C LEU A 43 26.57 0.76 25.62
N VAL A 44 27.50 1.54 26.16
CA VAL A 44 27.32 2.22 27.44
C VAL A 44 27.27 3.72 27.18
N ALA A 45 26.15 4.35 27.53
CA ALA A 45 26.01 5.80 27.49
C ALA A 45 25.50 6.29 28.84
N ASP A 46 26.18 7.26 29.44
CA ASP A 46 25.82 7.84 30.75
C ASP A 46 25.62 6.78 31.85
N GLY A 47 26.47 5.74 31.86
CA GLY A 47 26.40 4.63 32.82
C GLY A 47 25.28 3.61 32.57
N THR A 48 24.42 3.83 31.56
CA THR A 48 23.40 2.87 31.15
C THR A 48 23.94 1.97 30.04
N SER A 49 23.94 0.65 30.28
CA SER A 49 24.31 -0.35 29.27
C SER A 49 23.08 -0.76 28.45
N VAL A 50 23.21 -0.67 27.13
CA VAL A 50 22.27 -1.14 26.13
C VAL A 50 22.94 -2.26 25.36
N LYS A 51 22.41 -3.48 25.46
CA LYS A 51 22.81 -4.57 24.57
C LYS A 51 22.26 -4.30 23.18
N VAL A 52 23.16 -4.27 22.20
CA VAL A 52 22.82 -4.10 20.80
C VAL A 52 22.87 -5.45 20.12
N ASP A 53 21.83 -5.79 19.39
CA ASP A 53 21.85 -6.96 18.52
C ASP A 53 22.77 -6.66 17.32
N GLY A 54 23.85 -7.43 17.16
CA GLY A 54 24.80 -7.27 16.06
C GLY A 54 24.19 -7.48 14.67
N LYS A 55 22.97 -8.04 14.58
CA LYS A 55 22.19 -8.13 13.34
C LYS A 55 21.33 -6.91 13.06
N LYS A 56 21.14 -6.01 14.03
CA LYS A 56 20.40 -4.75 13.80
C LYS A 56 21.20 -3.88 12.85
N LYS A 57 20.65 -3.72 11.65
CA LYS A 57 21.05 -2.70 10.68
C LYS A 57 20.26 -1.45 10.98
N GLY A 58 20.93 -0.31 11.22
CA GLY A 58 20.25 0.98 11.32
C GLY A 58 20.79 1.91 12.40
N ILE A 59 19.89 2.76 12.88
CA ILE A 59 20.15 3.79 13.89
C ILE A 59 19.69 3.25 15.25
N ILE A 60 20.56 3.34 16.25
CA ILE A 60 20.30 2.94 17.63
C ILE A 60 20.13 4.21 18.46
N GLU A 61 19.01 4.33 19.16
CA GLU A 61 18.77 5.44 20.08
C GLU A 61 19.60 5.27 21.36
N LEU A 62 20.35 6.32 21.73
CA LEU A 62 21.14 6.37 22.97
C LEU A 62 20.39 7.09 24.10
N GLY A 63 19.21 7.63 23.81
CA GLY A 63 18.47 8.51 24.69
C GLY A 63 18.99 9.94 24.68
N SER A 64 18.56 10.70 25.68
CA SER A 64 18.97 12.10 25.87
C SER A 64 20.19 12.15 26.79
N LEU A 65 21.32 12.63 26.27
CA LEU A 65 22.58 12.72 26.99
C LEU A 65 22.88 14.17 27.37
N ILE A 66 23.62 14.35 28.45
CA ILE A 66 24.13 15.65 28.87
C ILE A 66 25.43 15.92 28.11
N GLU A 67 25.69 17.18 27.78
CA GLU A 67 26.98 17.58 27.21
C GLU A 67 28.13 17.12 28.11
N GLY A 68 29.14 16.48 27.52
CA GLY A 68 30.26 15.89 28.24
C GLY A 68 30.07 14.42 28.65
N SER A 69 28.87 13.85 28.57
CA SER A 69 28.66 12.41 28.85
C SER A 69 29.51 11.53 27.92
N GLU A 70 30.13 10.49 28.48
CA GLU A 70 30.89 9.49 27.73
C GLU A 70 29.95 8.46 27.09
N ILE A 71 30.22 8.14 25.83
CA ILE A 71 29.57 7.09 25.07
C ILE A 71 30.65 6.08 24.68
N ARG A 72 30.49 4.84 25.13
CA ARG A 72 31.43 3.75 24.88
C ARG A 72 30.75 2.63 24.13
N LEU A 73 31.24 2.34 22.93
CA LEU A 73 30.90 1.15 22.17
C LEU A 73 32.00 0.11 22.37
N THR A 74 31.64 -1.08 22.84
CA THR A 74 32.50 -2.25 22.91
C THR A 74 32.04 -3.27 21.88
N VAL A 75 32.94 -3.66 20.98
CA VAL A 75 32.66 -4.65 19.95
C VAL A 75 33.48 -5.90 20.21
N GLN A 76 32.81 -7.04 20.27
CA GLN A 76 33.44 -8.36 20.32
C GLN A 76 33.15 -9.11 19.01
N PHE A 77 34.19 -9.35 18.22
CA PHE A 77 34.09 -10.09 16.96
C PHE A 77 34.05 -11.59 17.20
N ALA A 78 33.22 -12.30 16.44
CA ALA A 78 33.12 -13.75 16.52
C ALA A 78 34.38 -14.44 15.98
N ASP A 79 34.58 -15.72 16.32
CA ASP A 79 35.68 -16.53 15.77
C ASP A 79 35.62 -16.67 14.25
N THR A 80 34.41 -16.66 13.66
CA THR A 80 34.19 -16.69 12.21
C THR A 80 34.57 -15.40 11.49
N ALA A 81 34.72 -14.29 12.22
CA ALA A 81 35.12 -13.02 11.62
C ALA A 81 36.60 -13.05 11.18
N PRO A 82 36.95 -12.36 10.07
CA PRO A 82 38.33 -12.27 9.60
C PRO A 82 39.31 -11.75 10.66
N GLU A 83 40.59 -12.11 10.54
CA GLU A 83 41.65 -11.63 11.46
C GLU A 83 41.82 -10.11 11.47
N SER A 84 41.46 -9.42 10.38
CA SER A 84 41.44 -7.96 10.35
C SER A 84 40.34 -7.45 9.42
N GLY A 85 39.90 -6.23 9.67
CA GLY A 85 38.83 -5.61 8.89
C GLY A 85 38.53 -4.18 9.33
N SER A 86 37.34 -3.72 8.96
CA SER A 86 36.89 -2.38 9.31
C SER A 86 35.39 -2.34 9.52
N PHE A 87 34.94 -1.45 10.39
CA PHE A 87 33.53 -1.12 10.55
C PHE A 87 33.35 0.39 10.64
N GLU A 88 32.10 0.83 10.54
CA GLU A 88 31.73 2.22 10.68
C GLU A 88 30.80 2.40 11.87
N ALA A 89 31.16 3.34 12.74
CA ALA A 89 30.33 3.77 13.85
C ALA A 89 30.32 5.30 13.89
N ARG A 90 29.13 5.90 13.99
CA ARG A 90 28.96 7.35 14.07
C ARG A 90 27.94 7.68 15.14
N VAL A 91 28.33 8.51 16.11
CA VAL A 91 27.40 9.15 17.03
C VAL A 91 26.93 10.46 16.41
N SER A 92 25.61 10.66 16.39
CA SER A 92 24.96 11.88 15.93
C SER A 92 24.02 12.40 17.00
N SER A 93 23.87 13.71 17.11
CA SER A 93 22.91 14.37 18.00
C SER A 93 21.82 15.06 17.18
N LEU A 94 20.62 15.18 17.73
CA LEU A 94 19.52 15.93 17.13
C LEU A 94 19.33 17.23 17.90
N ASP A 95 19.51 18.36 17.22
CA ASP A 95 19.18 19.67 17.78
C ASP A 95 17.67 19.89 17.69
N LEU A 96 17.00 19.79 18.84
CA LEU A 96 15.55 19.93 18.93
C LEU A 96 15.07 21.37 18.68
N ASN A 97 15.90 22.38 18.96
CA ASN A 97 15.54 23.77 18.72
C ASN A 97 15.56 24.07 17.22
N VAL A 98 16.58 23.59 16.51
CA VAL A 98 16.67 23.70 15.05
C VAL A 98 15.53 22.92 14.40
N LEU A 99 15.27 21.69 14.85
CA LEU A 99 14.14 20.90 14.33
C LEU A 99 12.79 21.60 14.53
N GLN A 100 12.57 22.17 15.72
CA GLN A 100 11.35 22.91 16.02
C GLN A 100 11.21 24.15 15.13
N ALA A 101 12.30 24.92 14.96
CA ALA A 101 12.29 26.10 14.10
C ALA A 101 11.94 25.73 12.65
N LEU A 102 12.58 24.69 12.10
CA LEU A 102 12.28 24.20 10.74
C LEU A 102 10.85 23.67 10.62
N SER A 103 10.34 22.98 11.65
CA SER A 103 8.96 22.49 11.66
C SER A 103 7.94 23.63 11.66
N LEU A 104 8.20 24.70 12.41
CA LEU A 104 7.34 25.88 12.43
C LEU A 104 7.40 26.64 11.11
N GLU A 105 8.59 26.80 10.52
CA GLU A 105 8.75 27.40 9.19
C GLU A 105 8.01 26.60 8.12
N ALA A 106 8.21 25.28 8.07
CA ALA A 106 7.50 24.41 7.13
C ALA A 106 5.98 24.47 7.31
N LYS A 107 5.50 24.55 8.56
CA LYS A 107 4.07 24.70 8.85
C LYS A 107 3.52 26.04 8.36
N SER A 108 4.30 27.13 8.49
CA SER A 108 3.88 28.46 8.07
C SER A 108 3.77 28.64 6.55
N ARG A 109 4.46 27.79 5.78
CA ARG A 109 4.39 27.74 4.30
C ARG A 109 3.60 26.54 3.78
N GLY A 110 2.91 25.83 4.67
CA GLY A 110 2.12 24.64 4.33
C GLY A 110 0.76 24.99 3.73
N ILE A 111 0.03 23.95 3.32
CA ILE A 111 -1.36 24.08 2.89
C ILE A 111 -2.23 24.45 4.10
N GLU A 112 -2.97 25.54 3.99
CA GLU A 112 -4.01 26.01 4.90
C GLU A 112 -5.37 25.42 4.54
N ASP A 113 -6.26 25.31 5.53
CA ASP A 113 -7.63 24.80 5.39
C ASP A 113 -7.73 23.46 4.63
N MET A 114 -6.72 22.61 4.84
CA MET A 114 -6.60 21.33 4.15
C MET A 114 -7.75 20.39 4.53
N THR A 115 -8.46 19.90 3.51
CA THR A 115 -9.42 18.81 3.64
C THR A 115 -8.85 17.57 2.97
N MET A 116 -8.79 16.46 3.71
CA MET A 116 -8.42 15.15 3.18
C MET A 116 -9.63 14.22 3.14
N LYS A 117 -9.76 13.52 2.02
CA LYS A 117 -10.68 12.40 1.79
C LYS A 117 -9.87 11.18 1.35
N GLU A 118 -10.55 10.06 1.12
CA GLU A 118 -9.91 8.79 0.76
C GLU A 118 -9.19 8.85 -0.59
N ASP A 119 -9.77 9.56 -1.56
CA ASP A 119 -9.33 9.62 -2.95
C ASP A 119 -8.92 11.02 -3.40
N HIS A 120 -9.03 12.04 -2.55
CA HIS A 120 -8.61 13.41 -2.90
C HIS A 120 -8.26 14.23 -1.66
N PHE A 121 -7.47 15.29 -1.89
CA PHE A 121 -7.25 16.32 -0.89
C PHE A 121 -7.11 17.68 -1.55
N PHE A 122 -7.46 18.72 -0.81
CA PHE A 122 -7.42 20.10 -1.29
C PHE A 122 -7.22 21.08 -0.16
N GLY A 123 -6.80 22.29 -0.51
CA GLY A 123 -6.65 23.40 0.42
C GLY A 123 -6.09 24.62 -0.29
N GLU A 124 -5.75 25.62 0.50
CA GLU A 124 -5.16 26.86 0.03
C GLU A 124 -3.69 26.93 0.41
N ILE A 125 -2.87 27.54 -0.42
CA ILE A 125 -1.45 27.74 -0.11
C ILE A 125 -1.01 29.11 -0.61
N THR A 126 -0.16 29.78 0.16
CA THR A 126 0.49 31.02 -0.27
C THR A 126 1.97 30.74 -0.51
N ALA A 127 2.40 30.82 -1.76
CA ALA A 127 3.80 30.74 -2.16
C ALA A 127 4.38 32.16 -2.20
N GLU A 128 5.43 32.42 -1.40
CA GLU A 128 6.12 33.72 -1.37
C GLU A 128 6.87 34.00 -2.69
N GLU A 129 7.34 32.94 -3.35
CA GLU A 129 8.09 32.95 -4.60
C GLU A 129 7.75 31.71 -5.43
N GLU A 130 8.20 31.69 -6.69
CA GLU A 130 8.11 30.51 -7.55
C GLU A 130 8.79 29.32 -6.85
N SER A 131 8.02 28.26 -6.60
CA SER A 131 8.43 27.18 -5.71
C SER A 131 7.79 25.85 -6.08
N LEU A 132 8.27 24.77 -5.45
CA LEU A 132 7.65 23.46 -5.54
C LEU A 132 6.91 23.16 -4.24
N LEU A 133 5.60 22.91 -4.35
CA LEU A 133 4.85 22.30 -3.27
C LEU A 133 5.20 20.81 -3.23
N LEU A 134 6.02 20.42 -2.24
CA LEU A 134 6.28 19.03 -1.92
C LEU A 134 5.10 18.46 -1.12
N VAL A 135 4.56 17.35 -1.60
CA VAL A 135 3.55 16.57 -0.89
C VAL A 135 4.20 15.26 -0.42
N THR A 136 4.15 14.99 0.87
CA THR A 136 4.71 13.76 1.48
C THR A 136 3.82 12.53 1.23
N VAL A 137 3.28 12.42 0.02
CA VAL A 137 2.50 11.29 -0.49
C VAL A 137 3.29 10.70 -1.67
N PRO A 138 3.52 9.37 -1.69
CA PRO A 138 4.20 8.73 -2.80
C PRO A 138 3.46 8.92 -4.12
N TYR A 139 4.21 9.12 -5.20
CA TYR A 139 3.68 9.22 -6.55
C TYR A 139 3.14 7.87 -7.03
N ASP A 140 1.99 7.93 -7.70
CA ASP A 140 1.38 6.84 -8.45
C ASP A 140 0.76 7.45 -9.73
N PRO A 141 0.77 6.75 -10.88
CA PRO A 141 0.19 7.28 -12.12
C PRO A 141 -1.32 7.60 -12.05
N GLY A 142 -2.03 7.08 -11.05
CA GLY A 142 -3.43 7.40 -10.81
C GLY A 142 -3.68 8.80 -10.22
N TRP A 143 -2.64 9.49 -9.74
CA TRP A 143 -2.77 10.85 -9.22
C TRP A 143 -2.89 11.91 -10.31
N LYS A 144 -3.74 12.90 -10.07
CA LYS A 144 -3.87 14.14 -10.84
C LYS A 144 -3.85 15.33 -9.88
N ALA A 145 -3.23 16.42 -10.31
CA ALA A 145 -3.14 17.65 -9.54
C ALA A 145 -3.62 18.85 -10.36
N TYR A 146 -4.14 19.84 -9.65
CA TYR A 146 -4.69 21.06 -10.22
C TYR A 146 -4.30 22.25 -9.34
N VAL A 147 -3.94 23.36 -9.98
CA VAL A 147 -3.66 24.66 -9.36
C VAL A 147 -4.68 25.64 -9.91
N ASP A 148 -5.50 26.22 -9.03
CA ASP A 148 -6.59 27.13 -9.40
C ASP A 148 -7.56 26.55 -10.44
N GLY A 149 -7.74 25.23 -10.43
CA GLY A 149 -8.60 24.48 -11.34
C GLY A 149 -7.93 24.04 -12.64
N GLU A 150 -6.73 24.54 -12.94
CA GLU A 150 -5.98 24.15 -14.14
C GLU A 150 -5.11 22.91 -13.86
N PRO A 151 -5.08 21.91 -14.76
CA PRO A 151 -4.30 20.70 -14.56
C PRO A 151 -2.80 21.00 -14.60
N VAL A 152 -2.07 20.49 -13.62
CA VAL A 152 -0.62 20.63 -13.51
C VAL A 152 0.07 19.26 -13.54
N ALA A 153 1.26 19.21 -14.13
CA ALA A 153 2.07 18.00 -14.11
C ALA A 153 2.64 17.75 -12.72
N ILE A 154 2.40 16.56 -12.18
CA ILE A 154 3.04 16.11 -10.95
C ILE A 154 4.48 15.70 -11.26
N GLN A 155 5.42 16.32 -10.57
CA GLN A 155 6.84 15.97 -10.57
C GLN A 155 7.14 15.01 -9.41
N THR A 156 8.29 14.33 -9.47
CA THR A 156 8.74 13.47 -8.36
C THR A 156 10.00 14.04 -7.72
N VAL A 157 10.00 14.13 -6.38
CA VAL A 157 11.17 14.44 -5.56
C VAL A 157 11.71 13.13 -4.98
N ASP A 158 13.03 12.95 -5.03
CA ASP A 158 13.72 11.72 -4.65
C ASP A 158 13.14 10.45 -5.30
N ARG A 159 12.54 10.60 -6.49
CA ARG A 159 11.87 9.53 -7.24
C ARG A 159 10.72 8.85 -6.48
N ALA A 160 10.20 9.49 -5.44
CA ALA A 160 9.22 8.87 -4.55
C ALA A 160 8.04 9.80 -4.28
N LEU A 161 8.28 11.04 -3.86
CA LEU A 161 7.24 11.94 -3.38
C LEU A 161 6.71 12.84 -4.49
N MET A 162 5.44 13.20 -4.43
CA MET A 162 4.82 14.12 -5.38
C MET A 162 5.25 15.56 -5.12
N ALA A 163 5.44 16.33 -6.19
CA ALA A 163 5.57 17.78 -6.10
C ALA A 163 4.84 18.45 -7.27
N ILE A 164 4.32 19.66 -7.06
CA ILE A 164 3.76 20.50 -8.12
C ILE A 164 4.41 21.89 -8.11
N PRO A 165 4.68 22.49 -9.28
CA PRO A 165 5.13 23.87 -9.36
C PRO A 165 4.00 24.82 -8.95
N LEU A 166 4.37 25.87 -8.23
CA LEU A 166 3.52 27.00 -7.88
C LEU A 166 4.24 28.29 -8.27
N ASP A 167 3.51 29.20 -8.90
CA ASP A 167 3.96 30.58 -9.05
C ASP A 167 3.89 31.31 -7.71
N ALA A 168 4.47 32.50 -7.62
CA ALA A 168 4.32 33.34 -6.44
C ALA A 168 2.86 33.83 -6.33
N GLY A 169 2.23 33.62 -5.17
CA GLY A 169 0.85 34.03 -4.93
C GLY A 169 0.05 33.05 -4.07
N ARG A 170 -1.26 33.32 -3.97
CA ARG A 170 -2.22 32.46 -3.28
C ARG A 170 -2.89 31.55 -4.30
N HIS A 171 -2.90 30.26 -4.02
CA HIS A 171 -3.39 29.22 -4.91
C HIS A 171 -4.33 28.27 -4.19
N HIS A 172 -5.34 27.77 -4.90
CA HIS A 172 -6.11 26.59 -4.50
C HIS A 172 -5.48 25.36 -5.13
N VAL A 173 -5.06 24.42 -4.30
CA VAL A 173 -4.49 23.16 -4.77
C VAL A 173 -5.50 22.04 -4.57
N PHE A 174 -5.64 21.20 -5.59
CA PHE A 174 -6.53 20.04 -5.55
C PHE A 174 -5.80 18.83 -6.14
N PHE A 175 -5.81 17.72 -5.40
CA PHE A 175 -5.23 16.46 -5.83
C PHE A 175 -6.31 15.38 -5.76
N ALA A 176 -6.42 14.57 -6.81
CA ALA A 176 -7.34 13.44 -6.84
C ALA A 176 -6.65 12.19 -7.38
N PHE A 177 -7.02 11.05 -6.81
CA PHE A 177 -6.50 9.74 -7.12
C PHE A 177 -7.58 8.90 -7.77
N LEU A 178 -7.26 8.32 -8.93
CA LEU A 178 -8.07 7.31 -9.57
C LEU A 178 -7.16 6.16 -10.01
N PRO A 179 -7.33 4.93 -9.47
CA PRO A 179 -6.48 3.81 -9.82
C PRO A 179 -6.42 3.58 -11.34
N VAL A 180 -5.22 3.35 -11.86
CA VAL A 180 -5.05 2.90 -13.25
C VAL A 180 -5.78 1.57 -13.43
N GLY A 181 -6.61 1.46 -14.47
CA GLY A 181 -7.42 0.26 -14.71
C GLY A 181 -8.81 0.31 -14.08
N PHE A 182 -9.18 1.38 -13.35
CA PHE A 182 -10.51 1.47 -12.72
C PHE A 182 -11.65 1.38 -13.75
N HIS A 183 -11.54 2.10 -14.86
CA HIS A 183 -12.56 2.09 -15.92
C HIS A 183 -12.66 0.74 -16.61
N GLU A 184 -11.52 0.11 -16.86
CA GLU A 184 -11.39 -1.22 -17.46
C GLU A 184 -12.01 -2.29 -16.55
N GLY A 185 -11.69 -2.25 -15.25
CA GLY A 185 -12.27 -3.12 -14.25
C GLY A 185 -13.79 -2.96 -14.17
N LEU A 186 -14.28 -1.71 -14.14
CA LEU A 186 -15.72 -1.43 -14.14
C LEU A 186 -16.41 -1.99 -15.38
N LEU A 187 -15.81 -1.82 -16.56
CA LEU A 187 -16.36 -2.35 -17.82
C LEU A 187 -16.46 -3.88 -17.79
N VAL A 188 -15.42 -4.55 -17.28
CA VAL A 188 -15.42 -6.02 -17.13
C VAL A 188 -16.50 -6.46 -16.16
N SER A 189 -16.64 -5.80 -15.00
CA SER A 189 -17.68 -6.11 -14.01
C SER A 189 -19.10 -5.94 -14.57
N LEU A 190 -19.35 -4.83 -15.28
CA LEU A 190 -20.66 -4.58 -15.90
C LEU A 190 -20.99 -5.62 -16.98
N THR A 191 -19.99 -6.00 -17.79
CA THR A 191 -20.16 -7.04 -18.82
C THR A 191 -20.46 -8.39 -18.19
N ALA A 192 -19.74 -8.77 -17.14
CA ALA A 192 -19.97 -10.01 -16.41
C ALA A 192 -21.38 -10.05 -15.78
N LEU A 193 -21.80 -8.94 -15.16
CA LEU A 193 -23.15 -8.81 -14.58
C LEU A 193 -24.24 -8.94 -15.66
N PHE A 194 -24.06 -8.30 -16.81
CA PHE A 194 -24.98 -8.41 -17.93
C PHE A 194 -25.13 -9.87 -18.42
N VAL A 195 -24.01 -10.58 -18.61
CA VAL A 195 -24.01 -12.00 -18.99
C VAL A 195 -24.71 -12.86 -17.93
N LEU A 196 -24.44 -12.62 -16.65
CA LEU A 196 -25.07 -13.35 -15.55
C LEU A 196 -26.60 -13.17 -15.54
N LEU A 197 -27.09 -11.94 -15.74
CA LEU A 197 -28.51 -11.63 -15.82
C LEU A 197 -29.18 -12.30 -17.04
N LEU A 198 -28.51 -12.34 -18.19
CA LEU A 198 -29.00 -13.05 -19.37
C LEU A 198 -29.17 -14.55 -19.09
N ILE A 199 -28.16 -15.21 -18.51
CA ILE A 199 -28.22 -16.64 -18.18
C ILE A 199 -29.33 -16.93 -17.15
N GLY A 200 -29.40 -16.11 -16.10
CA GLY A 200 -30.43 -16.23 -15.06
C GLY A 200 -31.84 -16.03 -15.60
N GLY A 201 -32.04 -14.98 -16.41
CA GLY A 201 -33.31 -14.67 -17.07
C GLY A 201 -33.78 -15.79 -18.00
N VAL A 202 -32.87 -16.34 -18.83
CA VAL A 202 -33.19 -17.49 -19.69
C VAL A 202 -33.58 -18.71 -18.86
N LYS A 203 -32.86 -19.04 -17.78
CA LYS A 203 -33.22 -20.16 -16.90
C LYS A 203 -34.59 -19.98 -16.24
N LEU A 204 -34.91 -18.76 -15.81
CA LEU A 204 -36.21 -18.45 -15.21
C LEU A 204 -37.35 -18.53 -16.24
N ALA A 205 -37.12 -18.01 -17.45
CA ALA A 205 -38.08 -18.10 -18.55
C ALA A 205 -38.35 -19.55 -18.96
N VAL A 206 -37.31 -20.39 -19.07
CA VAL A 206 -37.45 -21.82 -19.35
C VAL A 206 -38.24 -22.53 -18.25
N ARG A 207 -37.95 -22.25 -16.97
CA ARG A 207 -38.71 -22.82 -15.83
C ARG A 207 -40.17 -22.39 -15.83
N ALA A 208 -40.46 -21.13 -16.17
CA ALA A 208 -41.82 -20.63 -16.28
C ALA A 208 -42.59 -21.30 -17.44
N TYR A 209 -41.95 -21.45 -18.60
CA TYR A 209 -42.50 -22.19 -19.74
C TYR A 209 -42.81 -23.66 -19.40
N GLN A 210 -41.90 -24.35 -18.70
CA GLN A 210 -42.11 -25.73 -18.27
C GLN A 210 -43.27 -25.87 -17.27
N LYS A 211 -43.41 -24.94 -16.32
CA LYS A 211 -44.56 -24.91 -15.40
C LYS A 211 -45.88 -24.63 -16.13
N ALA A 212 -45.89 -23.78 -17.14
CA ALA A 212 -47.08 -23.50 -17.95
C ALA A 212 -47.49 -24.68 -18.86
N GLY A 213 -46.52 -25.46 -19.36
CA GLY A 213 -46.76 -26.65 -20.18
C GLY A 213 -47.25 -27.89 -19.42
N ALA A 214 -46.93 -28.00 -18.13
CA ALA A 214 -47.33 -29.15 -17.29
C ALA A 214 -48.83 -29.16 -16.89
N GLY A 215 -49.60 -28.11 -17.19
CA GLY A 215 -51.03 -28.01 -16.86
C GLY A 215 -52.01 -28.44 -17.96
N ARG A 216 -51.55 -29.02 -19.08
CA ARG A 216 -52.40 -29.29 -20.27
C ARG A 216 -52.44 -30.74 -20.74
N THR A 217 -52.36 -31.71 -19.82
CA THR A 217 -52.63 -33.11 -20.13
C THR A 217 -53.41 -33.76 -19.00
N ASP A 218 -54.72 -33.51 -18.95
CA ASP A 218 -55.67 -34.53 -18.53
C ASP A 218 -57.06 -34.27 -19.13
N GLY A 219 -57.71 -35.32 -19.61
CA GLY A 219 -59.10 -35.26 -20.10
C GLY A 219 -59.30 -35.48 -21.59
N LYS A 220 -59.13 -36.73 -22.07
CA LYS A 220 -60.04 -37.27 -23.09
C LYS A 220 -60.21 -38.78 -22.90
N THR A 221 -61.13 -39.14 -22.01
CA THR A 221 -61.76 -40.47 -21.95
C THR A 221 -62.57 -40.66 -23.22
N ILE A 222 -62.34 -41.76 -23.93
CA ILE A 222 -63.14 -42.21 -25.07
C ILE A 222 -64.22 -43.14 -24.50
N GLU A 223 -65.49 -42.77 -24.64
CA GLU A 223 -66.62 -43.69 -24.60
C GLU A 223 -67.33 -43.60 -25.96
N GLU A 224 -67.38 -44.72 -26.68
CA GLU A 224 -68.14 -44.93 -27.91
C GLU A 224 -69.30 -45.89 -27.59
N GLY A 225 -70.54 -45.48 -27.90
CA GLY A 225 -71.73 -46.31 -27.71
C GLY A 225 -72.99 -45.75 -28.40
N GLU A 226 -73.49 -46.58 -29.33
CA GLU A 226 -74.87 -46.75 -29.85
C GLU A 226 -75.52 -45.81 -30.89
N ASP A 227 -75.70 -46.41 -32.07
CA ASP A 227 -76.93 -46.66 -32.84
C ASP A 227 -77.77 -45.51 -33.43
N THR A 228 -77.86 -45.49 -34.77
CA THR A 228 -79.14 -45.28 -35.47
C THR A 228 -79.17 -45.94 -36.86
N GLU A 229 -79.89 -47.06 -36.93
CA GLU A 229 -80.89 -47.53 -37.90
C GLU A 229 -80.74 -47.35 -39.44
N ILE A 230 -80.95 -48.48 -40.16
CA ILE A 230 -80.85 -48.69 -41.61
C ILE A 230 -82.26 -48.70 -42.23
N VAL A 231 -82.44 -48.07 -43.40
CA VAL A 231 -83.64 -48.23 -44.25
C VAL A 231 -83.27 -48.96 -45.54
N THR A 232 -83.92 -50.11 -45.77
CA THR A 232 -83.72 -51.00 -46.93
C THR A 232 -84.84 -50.81 -47.97
N LEU A 233 -84.50 -50.79 -49.26
CA LEU A 233 -85.47 -50.97 -50.35
C LEU A 233 -85.02 -52.11 -51.28
N ASN A 234 -85.91 -53.09 -51.42
CA ASN A 234 -85.83 -54.30 -52.24
C ASN A 234 -86.19 -54.00 -53.71
N THR A 235 -85.54 -54.67 -54.66
CA THR A 235 -86.15 -55.04 -55.96
C THR A 235 -85.63 -56.41 -56.44
N PRO A 236 -86.44 -57.19 -57.16
CA PRO A 236 -86.37 -58.66 -57.22
C PRO A 236 -85.54 -59.22 -58.38
N GLY A 237 -85.11 -60.49 -58.23
CA GLY A 237 -84.38 -61.30 -59.23
C GLY A 237 -85.20 -61.65 -60.49
N PRO A 238 -84.65 -62.47 -61.40
CA PRO A 238 -84.82 -63.93 -61.24
C PRO A 238 -83.63 -64.81 -61.70
N ASP A 239 -83.25 -65.77 -60.85
CA ASP A 239 -83.41 -67.25 -60.94
C ASP A 239 -83.15 -68.05 -62.24
N PRO A 240 -82.86 -69.37 -62.15
CA PRO A 240 -81.63 -69.98 -62.65
C PRO A 240 -81.87 -71.13 -63.65
N ALA A 241 -80.79 -71.70 -64.19
CA ALA A 241 -80.66 -73.11 -64.57
C ALA A 241 -79.18 -73.52 -64.52
#